data_AF-A0A930X959-F1
#
_entry.id   AF-A0A930X959-F1
#
_cell.length_a   1.000
_cell.length_b   1.000
_cell.length_c   1.000
_cell.angle_alpha   90.00
_cell.angle_beta   90.00
_cell.angle_gamma   90.00
#
_symmetry.space_group_name_H-M   'P 1'
#
loop_
_entity.id
_entity.type
_entity.pdbx_description
1 polymer ?
#
loop_
_entity_poly.entity_id
_entity_poly.type
_entity_poly.pdbx_seq_one_letter_code
_entity_poly.pdbx_strand_id
1 'polypeptide(L)'
;MTAAEIQTLAQNYLSFPALNEDLVRSGPHGRMVRTHLDPTAMQNFETQTYPYADGAEIVKQGHNTADGPIAVLYFMKKIAGYDPDNGDWFYAVTDGSGSTIQQQGRVPLCISCHGGARDKDFVFGFEN
;
A
#
# COMPACT_ATOMS: atom_id res chain seq x y z
N MET A 1 3.57 -9.70 7.80
CA MET A 1 2.94 -10.70 6.89
C MET A 1 3.96 -11.77 6.54
N THR A 2 3.50 -12.99 6.26
CA THR A 2 4.26 -14.09 5.65
C THR A 2 4.21 -14.00 4.12
N ALA A 3 5.05 -14.77 3.43
CA ALA A 3 5.02 -14.84 1.97
C ALA A 3 3.67 -15.33 1.43
N ALA A 4 3.05 -16.30 2.12
CA ALA A 4 1.74 -16.83 1.74
C ALA A 4 0.62 -15.79 1.89
N GLU A 5 0.67 -14.97 2.94
CA GLU A 5 -0.28 -13.86 3.13
C GLU A 5 -0.13 -12.80 2.04
N ILE A 6 1.10 -12.46 1.65
CA ILE A 6 1.36 -11.51 0.56
C ILE A 6 0.82 -12.04 -0.77
N GLN A 7 1.09 -13.30 -1.09
CA GLN A 7 0.59 -13.93 -2.32
C GLN A 7 -0.94 -14.01 -2.34
N THR A 8 -1.55 -14.35 -1.19
CA THR A 8 -3.01 -14.38 -1.05
C THR A 8 -3.61 -12.99 -1.25
N LEU A 9 -3.02 -11.95 -0.66
CA LEU A 9 -3.46 -10.58 -0.84
C LEU A 9 -3.30 -10.13 -2.30
N ALA A 10 -2.18 -10.46 -2.95
CA ALA A 10 -1.94 -10.14 -4.35
C ALA A 10 -2.98 -10.76 -5.31
N GLN A 11 -3.57 -11.90 -4.94
CA GLN A 11 -4.64 -12.54 -5.71
C GLN A 11 -6.02 -11.94 -5.47
N ASN A 12 -6.25 -11.31 -4.32
CA ASN A 12 -7.60 -10.94 -3.86
C ASN A 12 -7.83 -9.42 -3.72
N TYR A 13 -6.79 -8.59 -3.74
CA TYR A 13 -6.93 -7.14 -3.50
C TYR A 13 -7.85 -6.43 -4.51
N LEU A 14 -8.11 -7.01 -5.69
CA LEU A 14 -9.07 -6.44 -6.65
C LEU A 14 -10.52 -6.49 -6.15
N SER A 15 -10.81 -7.25 -5.10
CA SER A 15 -12.09 -7.18 -4.39
C SER A 15 -12.23 -5.92 -3.52
N PHE A 16 -11.13 -5.22 -3.26
CA PHE A 16 -11.11 -3.99 -2.49
C PHE A 16 -11.45 -2.78 -3.37
N PRO A 17 -12.16 -1.78 -2.84
CA PRO A 17 -12.43 -0.54 -3.57
C PRO A 17 -11.12 0.13 -3.99
N ALA A 18 -11.11 0.63 -5.24
CA ALA A 18 -10.04 1.50 -5.70
C ALA A 18 -10.24 2.90 -5.11
N LEU A 19 -9.17 3.47 -4.57
CA LEU A 19 -9.15 4.86 -4.11
C LEU A 19 -9.11 5.84 -5.30
N ASN A 20 -8.57 5.41 -6.43
CA ASN A 20 -8.53 6.18 -7.66
C ASN A 20 -8.90 5.30 -8.85
N GLU A 21 -9.87 5.74 -9.65
CA GLU A 21 -10.28 5.03 -10.87
C GLU A 21 -9.20 5.16 -11.94
N ASP A 22 -8.81 6.37 -12.33
CA ASP A 22 -7.76 6.56 -13.33
C ASP A 22 -6.37 6.30 -12.76
N LEU A 23 -5.45 5.77 -13.57
CA LEU A 23 -4.06 5.68 -13.15
C LEU A 23 -3.48 7.09 -12.98
N VAL A 24 -2.87 7.34 -11.82
CA VAL A 24 -2.26 8.64 -11.51
C VAL A 24 -0.74 8.52 -11.44
N ARG A 25 -0.02 9.56 -11.86
CA ARG A 25 1.45 9.55 -11.74
C ARG A 25 1.86 9.64 -10.27
N SER A 26 2.56 8.64 -9.79
CA SER A 26 3.27 8.69 -8.50
C SER A 26 4.74 9.00 -8.74
N GLY A 27 5.14 10.25 -8.43
CA GLY A 27 6.54 10.68 -8.50
C GLY A 27 7.49 9.77 -7.70
N PRO A 28 7.24 9.53 -6.40
CA PRO A 28 8.13 8.72 -5.56
C PRO A 28 8.30 7.27 -6.03
N HIS A 29 7.29 6.70 -6.70
CA HIS A 29 7.37 5.34 -7.23
C HIS A 29 7.80 5.29 -8.71
N GLY A 30 7.92 6.45 -9.37
CA GLY A 30 8.30 6.57 -10.78
C GLY A 30 7.31 5.94 -11.75
N ARG A 31 6.04 5.78 -11.36
CA ARG A 31 5.04 4.92 -12.04
C ARG A 31 3.67 5.57 -12.13
N MET A 32 2.86 5.05 -13.03
CA MET A 32 1.41 5.26 -13.00
C MET A 32 0.82 4.28 -11.97
N VAL A 33 -0.08 4.73 -11.11
CA VAL A 33 -0.56 3.92 -9.98
C VAL A 33 -2.07 3.93 -9.82
N ARG A 34 -2.59 2.79 -9.37
CA ARG A 34 -3.93 2.64 -8.80
C ARG A 34 -3.81 2.01 -7.43
N THR A 35 -4.47 2.61 -6.46
CA THR A 35 -4.39 2.18 -5.06
C THR A 35 -5.72 1.59 -4.64
N HIS A 36 -5.69 0.43 -3.99
CA HIS A 36 -6.83 -0.28 -3.44
C HIS A 36 -6.66 -0.36 -1.92
N LEU A 37 -7.73 -0.07 -1.20
CA LEU A 37 -7.76 -0.11 0.27
C LEU A 37 -8.84 -1.10 0.67
N ASP A 38 -8.57 -1.98 1.63
CA ASP A 38 -9.64 -2.77 2.21
C ASP A 38 -10.75 -1.85 2.78
N PRO A 39 -11.97 -2.35 3.02
CA PRO A 39 -13.07 -1.51 3.50
C PRO A 39 -12.78 -0.75 4.80
N THR A 40 -11.96 -1.31 5.70
CA THR A 40 -11.57 -0.66 6.96
C THR A 40 -10.61 0.50 6.70
N ALA A 41 -9.58 0.27 5.89
CA ALA A 41 -8.62 1.28 5.47
C ALA A 41 -9.31 2.39 4.67
N MET A 42 -10.27 2.05 3.80
CA MET A 42 -11.05 3.03 3.06
C MET A 42 -11.86 3.93 4.01
N GLN A 43 -12.53 3.35 5.01
CA GLN A 43 -13.24 4.13 6.01
C GLN A 43 -12.30 5.06 6.80
N ASN A 44 -11.14 4.57 7.24
CA ASN A 44 -10.13 5.40 7.90
C ASN A 44 -9.69 6.58 7.01
N PHE A 45 -9.46 6.31 5.72
CA PHE A 45 -9.07 7.31 4.74
C PHE A 45 -10.13 8.40 4.55
N GLU A 46 -11.37 8.00 4.25
CA GLU A 46 -12.49 8.91 3.95
C GLU A 46 -12.85 9.79 5.15
N THR A 47 -12.81 9.22 6.35
CA THR A 47 -13.14 9.92 7.59
C THR A 47 -11.96 10.64 8.21
N GLN A 48 -10.76 10.51 7.63
CA GLN A 48 -9.51 11.02 8.18
C GLN A 48 -9.29 10.57 9.64
N THR A 49 -9.65 9.32 9.95
CA THR A 49 -9.50 8.74 11.28
C THR A 49 -8.16 8.04 11.39
N TYR A 50 -7.31 8.55 12.28
CA TYR A 50 -5.97 8.04 12.54
C TYR A 50 -5.81 7.62 14.02
N PRO A 51 -5.03 6.57 14.33
CA PRO A 51 -4.36 5.67 13.38
C PRO A 51 -5.36 4.77 12.63
N TYR A 52 -4.92 4.19 11.51
CA TYR A 52 -5.64 3.12 10.83
C TYR A 52 -5.80 1.92 11.77
N ALA A 53 -6.92 1.22 11.65
CA ALA A 53 -7.20 0.05 12.47
C ALA A 53 -6.18 -1.07 12.21
N ASP A 54 -5.95 -1.91 13.23
CA ASP A 54 -5.13 -3.11 13.07
C ASP A 54 -5.70 -4.02 11.97
N GLY A 55 -4.80 -4.62 11.18
CA GLY A 55 -5.16 -5.44 10.04
C GLY A 55 -5.51 -4.68 8.76
N ALA A 56 -5.58 -3.34 8.77
CA ALA A 56 -5.83 -2.53 7.59
C ALA A 56 -4.80 -2.83 6.47
N GLU A 57 -5.30 -3.10 5.26
CA GLU A 57 -4.52 -3.47 4.08
C GLU A 57 -4.65 -2.44 2.95
N ILE A 58 -3.50 -2.07 2.36
CA ILE A 58 -3.39 -1.17 1.23
C ILE A 58 -2.52 -1.84 0.16
N VAL A 59 -3.03 -1.92 -1.07
CA VAL A 59 -2.30 -2.45 -2.22
C VAL A 59 -2.25 -1.42 -3.33
N LYS A 60 -1.06 -1.14 -3.84
CA LYS A 60 -0.85 -0.21 -4.95
C LYS A 60 -0.28 -0.93 -6.15
N GLN A 61 -1.02 -0.86 -7.25
CA GLN A 61 -0.56 -1.27 -8.57
C GLN A 61 0.41 -0.21 -9.10
N GLY A 62 1.54 -0.66 -9.66
CA GLY A 62 2.46 0.21 -10.40
C GLY A 62 2.56 -0.22 -11.85
N HIS A 63 2.31 0.71 -12.77
CA HIS A 63 2.36 0.52 -14.22
C HIS A 63 3.46 1.39 -14.83
N ASN A 64 4.09 0.90 -15.90
CA ASN A 64 5.11 1.66 -16.63
C ASN A 64 4.52 2.77 -17.50
N THR A 65 3.29 2.59 -17.97
CA THR A 65 2.54 3.52 -18.82
C THR A 65 1.10 3.65 -18.33
N ALA A 66 0.35 4.64 -18.81
CA ALA A 66 -1.03 4.91 -18.38
C ALA A 66 -2.00 3.76 -18.69
N ASP A 67 -1.69 2.93 -19.70
CA ASP A 67 -2.55 1.84 -20.17
C ASP A 67 -1.82 0.48 -20.13
N GLY A 68 -0.65 0.43 -19.49
CA GLY A 68 0.22 -0.75 -19.48
C GLY A 68 -0.23 -1.81 -18.47
N PRO A 69 0.31 -3.04 -18.55
CA PRO A 69 0.09 -4.04 -17.52
C PRO A 69 0.68 -3.60 -16.18
N ILE A 70 0.21 -4.24 -15.10
CA ILE A 70 0.81 -4.09 -13.77
C ILE A 70 2.25 -4.61 -13.83
N ALA A 71 3.21 -3.77 -13.50
CA ALA A 71 4.62 -4.10 -13.47
C ALA A 71 5.09 -4.53 -12.06
N VAL A 72 4.43 -4.03 -11.02
CA VAL A 72 4.81 -4.19 -9.61
C VAL A 72 3.58 -4.01 -8.73
N LEU A 73 3.53 -4.71 -7.60
CA LEU A 73 2.59 -4.44 -6.52
C LEU A 73 3.35 -3.98 -5.28
N TYR A 74 2.84 -2.95 -4.62
CA TYR A 74 3.30 -2.47 -3.33
C TYR A 74 2.23 -2.74 -2.27
N PHE A 75 2.64 -3.18 -1.10
CA PHE A 75 1.74 -3.56 -0.01
C PHE A 75 2.07 -2.77 1.24
N MET A 76 1.04 -2.36 1.96
CA MET A 76 1.12 -1.95 3.36
C MET A 76 0.08 -2.72 4.15
N LYS A 77 0.45 -3.25 5.32
CA LYS A 77 -0.48 -3.83 6.29
C LYS A 77 -0.20 -3.30 7.68
N LYS A 78 -1.24 -2.84 8.37
CA LYS A 78 -1.16 -2.46 9.79
C LYS A 78 -1.08 -3.73 10.64
N ILE A 79 -0.07 -3.81 11.50
CA ILE A 79 0.13 -4.96 12.40
C ILE A 79 0.51 -4.41 13.78
N ALA A 80 -0.44 -4.39 14.71
CA ALA A 80 -0.26 -3.84 16.05
C ALA A 80 1.02 -4.36 16.74
N GLY A 81 1.87 -3.44 17.21
CA GLY A 81 3.13 -3.76 17.89
C GLY A 81 4.26 -4.23 16.99
N TYR A 82 4.07 -4.30 15.66
CA TYR A 82 5.10 -4.74 14.73
C TYR A 82 6.27 -3.77 14.60
N ASP A 83 5.99 -2.46 14.55
CA ASP A 83 7.00 -1.41 14.40
C ASP A 83 6.48 -0.08 14.98
N PRO A 84 6.35 0.04 16.31
CA PRO A 84 5.60 1.14 16.95
C PRO A 84 6.15 2.53 16.61
N ASP A 85 7.46 2.65 16.40
CA ASP A 85 8.11 3.92 16.06
C ASP A 85 7.75 4.40 14.65
N ASN A 86 7.37 3.48 13.77
CA ASN A 86 7.02 3.71 12.37
C ASN A 86 5.54 3.39 12.07
N GLY A 87 4.69 3.46 13.11
CA GLY A 87 3.25 3.31 12.97
C GLY A 87 2.82 1.89 12.63
N ASP A 88 3.57 0.86 13.02
CA ASP A 88 3.14 -0.54 12.92
C ASP A 88 2.85 -1.03 11.48
N TRP A 89 3.42 -0.35 10.47
CA TRP A 89 3.24 -0.72 9.08
C TRP A 89 4.27 -1.75 8.63
N PHE A 90 3.76 -2.88 8.14
CA PHE A 90 4.52 -3.83 7.35
C PHE A 90 4.46 -3.43 5.88
N TYR A 91 5.61 -3.44 5.19
CA TYR A 91 5.70 -3.12 3.76
C TYR A 91 6.08 -4.37 2.96
N ALA A 92 5.64 -4.46 1.70
CA ALA A 92 6.21 -5.42 0.75
C ALA A 92 6.14 -4.90 -0.69
N VAL A 93 6.98 -5.50 -1.55
CA VAL A 93 7.02 -5.25 -2.99
C VAL A 93 7.12 -6.58 -3.71
N THR A 94 6.30 -6.79 -4.74
CA THR A 94 6.36 -7.96 -5.61
C THR A 94 6.46 -7.57 -7.07
N ASP A 95 6.72 -8.54 -7.94
CA ASP A 95 6.37 -8.41 -9.36
C ASP A 95 4.87 -8.14 -9.57
N GLY A 96 4.50 -7.77 -10.80
CA GLY A 96 3.12 -7.42 -11.13
C GLY A 96 2.10 -8.55 -10.98
N SER A 97 2.55 -9.82 -10.93
CA SER A 97 1.69 -10.97 -10.66
C SER A 97 1.58 -11.32 -9.18
N GLY A 98 2.35 -10.69 -8.29
CA GLY A 98 2.38 -11.03 -6.88
C GLY A 98 3.15 -12.30 -6.53
N SER A 99 3.79 -12.94 -7.52
CA SER A 99 4.41 -14.25 -7.37
C SER A 99 5.80 -14.17 -6.74
N THR A 100 6.57 -13.15 -7.13
CA THR A 100 7.96 -12.97 -6.68
C THR A 100 8.04 -11.81 -5.71
N ILE A 101 8.35 -12.09 -4.44
CA ILE A 101 8.60 -11.06 -3.43
C ILE A 101 10.01 -10.49 -3.62
N GLN A 102 10.10 -9.18 -3.80
CA GLN A 102 11.35 -8.45 -3.97
C GLN A 102 11.86 -7.90 -2.63
N GLN A 103 10.95 -7.36 -1.81
CA GLN A 103 11.24 -6.80 -0.49
C GLN A 103 10.03 -7.02 0.43
N GLN A 104 10.26 -7.19 1.73
CA GLN A 104 9.18 -7.25 2.72
C GLN A 104 9.65 -6.91 4.14
N GLY A 105 8.72 -6.52 5.02
CA GLY A 105 8.97 -6.20 6.42
C GLY A 105 9.13 -4.72 6.69
N ARG A 106 10.08 -4.37 7.58
CA ARG A 106 10.48 -2.98 7.89
C ARG A 106 11.42 -2.46 6.81
N VAL A 107 10.89 -2.18 5.63
CA VAL A 107 11.69 -1.76 4.46
C VAL A 107 12.16 -0.30 4.67
N PRO A 108 13.47 -0.02 4.86
CA PRO A 108 13.93 1.30 5.30
C PRO A 108 13.56 2.45 4.36
N LEU A 109 13.59 2.20 3.04
CA LEU A 109 13.20 3.18 2.03
C LEU A 109 11.70 3.54 2.14
N CYS A 110 10.85 2.54 2.35
CA CYS A 110 9.41 2.76 2.52
C CYS A 110 9.14 3.56 3.80
N ILE A 111 9.73 3.14 4.92
CA ILE A 111 9.61 3.84 6.22
C ILE A 111 10.06 5.30 6.10
N SER A 112 11.23 5.54 5.49
CA SER A 112 11.77 6.90 5.36
C SER A 112 10.85 7.82 4.57
N CYS A 113 10.28 7.36 3.46
CA CYS A 113 9.39 8.18 2.64
C CYS A 113 8.01 8.34 3.31
N HIS A 114 7.44 7.26 3.85
CA HIS A 114 6.14 7.27 4.50
C HIS A 114 6.13 8.01 5.83
N GLY A 115 7.29 8.15 6.49
CA GLY A 115 7.45 9.02 7.67
C GLY A 115 7.10 10.48 7.41
N GLY A 116 7.10 10.94 6.15
CA GLY A 116 6.61 12.26 5.77
C GLY A 116 5.10 12.47 5.94
N ALA A 117 4.33 11.40 6.13
CA ALA A 117 2.89 11.41 6.39
C ALA A 117 2.55 10.91 7.80
N ARG A 118 3.45 11.07 8.77
CA ARG A 118 3.27 10.56 10.15
C ARG A 118 2.01 11.08 10.83
N ASP A 119 1.60 12.32 10.53
CA ASP A 119 0.36 12.94 11.00
C ASP A 119 -0.91 12.27 10.44
N LYS A 120 -0.79 11.57 9.31
CA LYS A 120 -1.83 10.80 8.62
C LYS A 120 -1.58 9.30 8.73
N ASP A 121 -0.94 8.89 9.82
CA ASP A 121 -0.56 7.51 10.10
C ASP A 121 0.21 6.84 8.95
N PHE A 122 1.21 7.55 8.43
CA PHE A 122 2.12 7.06 7.38
C PHE A 122 1.45 6.74 6.03
N VAL A 123 0.19 7.13 5.82
CA VAL A 123 -0.55 6.96 4.56
C VAL A 123 -0.72 8.31 3.89
N PHE A 124 -0.23 8.43 2.65
CA PHE A 124 -0.45 9.62 1.83
C PHE A 124 -1.87 9.64 1.24
N GLY A 125 -2.46 10.84 1.20
CA GLY A 125 -3.66 11.11 0.41
C GLY A 125 -3.33 11.37 -1.06
N PHE A 126 -4.34 11.22 -1.92
CA PHE A 126 -4.37 11.99 -3.16
C PHE A 126 -4.80 13.40 -2.77
N GLU A 127 -3.87 14.36 -2.80
CA GLU A 127 -4.26 15.76 -2.77
C GLU A 127 -5.01 16.04 -4.08
N ASN A 128 -6.26 16.49 -3.95
CA ASN A 128 -7.11 16.87 -5.09
C ASN A 128 -6.47 17.98 -5.93
#